data_AF-A0A1Q3TET4-F1
#
_entry.id   AF-A0A1Q3TET4-F1
#
_cell.length_a   1.000
_cell.length_b   1.000
_cell.length_c   1.000
_cell.angle_alpha   90.00
_cell.angle_beta   90.00
_cell.angle_gamma   90.00
#
_symmetry.space_group_name_H-M   'P 1'
#
loop_
_entity.id
_entity.type
_entity.pdbx_description
1 polymer ?
#
loop_
_entity_poly.entity_id
_entity_poly.type
_entity_poly.pdbx_seq_one_letter_code
_entity_poly.pdbx_strand_id
1 'polypeptide(L)' 'MYYLCKFSDSWAIYDEKANSSRQLNNDETGALKRLFPNLFRQDKMLAAIKIENINPNKLLKLPFSQKNTLEK' A
#
# COMPACT_ATOMS: atom_id res chain seq x y z
N MET A 1 -3.37 -5.09 -7.93
CA MET A 1 -2.55 -4.55 -6.83
C MET A 1 -2.90 -3.09 -6.75
N TYR A 2 -2.95 -2.48 -5.56
CA TYR A 2 -3.28 -1.07 -5.46
C TYR A 2 -2.03 -0.25 -5.21
N TYR A 3 -1.98 0.94 -5.79
CA TYR A 3 -0.93 1.91 -5.55
C TYR A 3 -1.57 3.23 -5.15
N LEU A 4 -0.96 3.89 -4.19
CA LEU A 4 -1.32 5.25 -3.80
C LEU A 4 -0.24 6.18 -4.35
N CYS A 5 -0.61 7.02 -5.30
CA CYS A 5 0.30 7.85 -6.06
C CYS A 5 0.11 9.32 -5.68
N LYS A 6 1.20 10.01 -5.37
CA LYS A 6 1.28 11.46 -5.20
C LYS A 6 1.85 12.07 -6.47
N PHE A 7 1.16 13.06 -7.01
CA PHE A 7 1.66 13.92 -8.08
C PHE A 7 1.44 15.39 -7.71
N SER A 8 2.53 16.11 -7.49
CA SER A 8 2.53 17.46 -6.92
C SER A 8 1.69 17.48 -5.62
N ASP A 9 0.54 18.14 -5.61
CA ASP A 9 -0.35 18.23 -4.45
C ASP A 9 -1.56 17.29 -4.53
N SER A 10 -1.68 16.53 -5.63
CA SER A 10 -2.79 15.60 -5.86
C SER A 10 -2.41 14.19 -5.47
N TRP A 11 -3.40 13.44 -4.96
CA TRP A 11 -3.26 12.03 -4.67
C TRP A 11 -4.28 11.22 -5.46
N ALA A 12 -3.86 10.05 -5.94
CA ALA A 12 -4.71 9.10 -6.64
C ALA A 12 -4.47 7.67 -6.16
N ILE A 13 -5.52 6.86 -6.21
CA ILE A 13 -5.42 5.40 -6.10
C ILE A 13 -5.40 4.84 -7.52
N TYR A 14 -4.40 4.01 -7.81
CA TYR A 14 -4.27 3.27 -9.04
C TYR A 14 -4.52 1.79 -8.77
N ASP A 15 -5.45 1.19 -9.53
CA ASP A 15 -5.69 -0.25 -9.56
C ASP A 15 -4.97 -0.85 -10.77
N GLU A 16 -3.91 -1.61 -10.50
CA GLU A 16 -3.15 -2.29 -11.54
C GLU A 16 -3.99 -3.35 -12.28
N LYS A 17 -4.95 -3.99 -11.62
CA LYS A 17 -5.76 -5.05 -12.26
C LYS A 17 -6.75 -4.47 -13.26
N ALA A 18 -7.38 -3.36 -12.89
CA ALA A 18 -8.35 -2.68 -13.74
C ALA A 18 -7.69 -1.67 -14.70
N ASN A 19 -6.38 -1.45 -14.58
CA ASN A 19 -5.62 -0.42 -15.30
C ASN A 19 -6.32 0.95 -15.24
N SER A 20 -6.77 1.33 -14.04
CA SER A 20 -7.58 2.52 -13.83
C SER A 20 -7.11 3.30 -12.61
N SER A 21 -7.34 4.61 -12.63
CA SER A 21 -6.98 5.51 -11.54
C SER A 21 -8.17 6.35 -11.10
N ARG A 22 -8.27 6.61 -9.80
CA ARG A 22 -9.24 7.53 -9.22
C ARG A 22 -8.52 8.52 -8.30
N GLN A 23 -8.86 9.80 -8.41
CA GLN A 23 -8.38 10.79 -7.43
C GLN A 23 -8.99 10.54 -6.05
N LEU A 24 -8.19 10.75 -5.02
CA LEU A 24 -8.66 10.72 -3.64
C LEU A 24 -9.48 11.97 -3.36
N ASN A 25 -10.57 11.80 -2.62
CA ASN A 25 -11.36 12.94 -2.14
C ASN A 25 -10.68 13.58 -0.91
N ASN A 26 -11.24 14.69 -0.43
CA ASN A 26 -10.68 15.44 0.69
C ASN A 26 -10.68 14.64 2.01
N ASP A 27 -11.71 13.81 2.24
CA ASP A 27 -11.81 13.00 3.45
C ASP A 27 -10.75 11.89 3.47
N GLU A 28 -10.57 11.22 2.34
CA GLU A 28 -9.55 10.18 2.15
C GLU A 28 -8.14 10.77 2.27
N THR A 29 -7.91 11.93 1.65
CA THR A 29 -6.62 12.65 1.77
C THR A 29 -6.37 13.10 3.21
N GLY A 30 -7.42 13.56 3.90
CA GLY A 30 -7.37 13.93 5.31
C GLY A 30 -7.09 12.74 6.24
N ALA A 31 -7.60 11.55 5.92
CA ALA A 31 -7.27 10.32 6.62
C ALA A 31 -5.81 9.91 6.38
N LEU A 32 -5.35 9.99 5.13
CA LEU A 32 -3.96 9.68 4.78
C LEU A 32 -2.96 10.59 5.51
N LYS A 33 -3.27 11.89 5.61
CA LYS A 33 -2.44 12.87 6.32
C LYS A 33 -2.37 12.59 7.82
N ARG A 34 -3.46 12.09 8.41
CA ARG A 34 -3.51 11.70 9.83
C ARG A 34 -2.74 10.43 10.12
N LEU A 35 -2.89 9.40 9.28
CA LEU A 35 -2.27 8.09 9.49
C LEU A 35 -0.79 8.07 9.11
N PHE A 36 -0.42 8.81 8.06
CA PHE A 36 0.93 8.78 7.49
C PHE A 36 1.47 10.19 7.23
N PRO A 37 1.60 11.03 8.28
CA PRO A 37 1.98 12.43 8.13
C PRO A 37 3.33 12.63 7.43
N ASN A 38 4.25 11.67 7.56
CA ASN A 38 5.57 11.72 6.94
C ASN A 38 5.52 11.68 5.40
N LEU A 39 4.45 11.14 4.81
CA LEU A 39 4.26 11.15 3.35
C LEU A 39 4.01 12.57 2.81
N PHE A 40 3.43 13.45 3.63
CA PHE A 40 3.10 14.82 3.26
C PHE A 40 4.20 15.82 3.63
N ARG A 41 5.15 15.43 4.49
CA ARG A 41 6.31 16.25 4.85
C ARG A 41 7.42 16.22 3.80
N GLN A 42 7.38 15.24 2.89
CA GLN A 42 8.37 15.14 1.83
C GLN A 42 7.97 16.07 0.68
N ASP A 43 8.85 17.03 0.37
CA ASP A 43 8.82 17.91 -0.81
C ASP A 43 9.03 17.17 -2.14
N LYS A 44 8.82 15.84 -2.13
CA LYS A 44 8.88 15.04 -3.33
C LYS A 44 7.63 15.32 -4.15
N MET A 45 7.85 15.81 -5.36
CA MET A 45 6.83 16.03 -6.38
C MET A 45 6.14 14.71 -6.78
N LEU A 46 6.84 13.59 -6.71
CA LEU A 46 6.31 12.29 -7.10
C LEU A 46 6.64 11.22 -6.05
N ALA A 47 5.63 10.49 -5.62
CA ALA A 47 5.78 9.33 -4.74
C ALA A 47 4.73 8.27 -5.09
N ALA A 48 5.10 6.99 -4.94
CA ALA A 48 4.18 5.88 -5.12
C ALA A 48 4.32 4.92 -3.95
N ILE A 49 3.19 4.54 -3.36
CA ILE A 49 3.12 3.65 -2.22
C ILE A 49 2.36 2.42 -2.67
N LYS A 50 3.02 1.28 -2.63
CA LYS A 50 2.40 0.01 -2.95
C LYS A 50 1.53 -0.43 -1.76
N ILE A 51 0.27 -0.75 -2.05
CA ILE A 51 -0.67 -1.35 -1.11
C ILE A 51 -0.70 -2.85 -1.41
N GLU A 52 -0.14 -3.63 -0.50
CA GLU A 52 -0.17 -5.09 -0.58
C GLU A 52 -0.87 -5.68 0.64
N ASN A 53 -1.64 -6.74 0.39
CA ASN A 53 -2.16 -7.56 1.47
C ASN A 53 -0.99 -8.28 2.12
N ILE A 54 -0.74 -7.97 3.38
CA ILE A 54 0.27 -8.69 4.14
C ILE A 54 -0.32 -10.04 4.58
N ASN A 55 0.37 -11.13 4.26
CA ASN A 55 0.04 -12.43 4.81
C ASN A 55 0.29 -12.39 6.33
N PRO A 56 -0.70 -12.73 7.19
CA PRO A 56 -0.55 -12.69 8.65
C PRO A 56 0.70 -13.45 9.15
N ASN A 57 1.07 -14.55 8.49
CA ASN A 57 2.23 -15.35 8.85
C ASN A 57 3.55 -14.58 8.70
N LYS A 58 3.64 -13.63 7.75
CA LYS A 58 4.81 -12.75 7.60
C LYS A 58 4.91 -11.72 8.74
N LEU A 59 3.77 -11.24 9.27
CA LEU A 59 3.75 -10.27 10.38
C LEU A 59 4.15 -10.91 11.70
N LEU A 60 3.68 -12.13 11.93
CA LEU A 60 3.89 -12.85 13.19
C LEU A 60 5.26 -13.54 13.26
N LYS A 61 6.10 -13.44 12.21
CA LYS A 61 7.37 -14.16 12.06
C LYS A 61 7.25 -15.64 12.44
N LEU A 62 6.08 -16.24 12.21
CA LEU A 62 5.86 -17.63 12.56
C LEU A 62 6.72 -18.48 11.62
N PRO A 63 7.44 -19.48 12.14
CA PRO A 63 8.17 -20.40 11.29
C PRO A 63 7.17 -20.99 10.30
N PHE A 64 7.44 -20.85 9.00
CA PHE A 64 6.69 -21.56 7.98
C PHE A 64 6.74 -23.03 8.38
N SER A 65 5.60 -23.59 8.78
CA SER A 65 5.49 -25.03 9.06
C SER A 65 5.96 -25.73 7.81
N GLN A 66 7.18 -26.28 7.86
CA GLN A 66 7.69 -27.15 6.83
C GLN A 66 6.67 -28.27 6.76
N LYS A 67 5.91 -28.34 5.64
CA LYS A 67 5.16 -29.54 5.30
C LYS A 67 6.17 -30.67 5.37
N ASN A 68 6.07 -31.52 6.40
CA ASN A 68 6.78 -32.77 6.44
C ASN A 68 6.30 -33.57 5.22
N THR A 69 7.13 -33.62 4.20
CA THR A 69 7.09 -34.63 3.17
C THR A 69 7.38 -35.97 3.86
N LEU A 70 6.34 -36.60 4.39
CA LEU A 70 6.37 -38.03 4.68
C LEU A 70 6.07 -38.73 3.36
N GLU A 71 7.10 -38.86 2.53
CA GLU A 71 7.20 -39.99 1.62
C GLU A 71 7.74 -41.16 2.46
N LYS A 72 6.88 -42.15 2.71
CA LYS A 72 7.22 -43.57 2.80
C LYS A 72 5.95 -44.41 2.79
#